data_AF-A0A1X7TKQ0-F1
#
_entry.id   AF-A0A1X7TKQ0-F1
#
_cell.length_a   1.000
_cell.length_b   1.000
_cell.length_c   1.000
_cell.angle_alpha   90.00
_cell.angle_beta   90.00
_cell.angle_gamma   90.00
#
_symmetry.space_group_name_H-M   'P 1'
#
loop_
_entity.id
_entity.type
_entity.pdbx_description
1 polymer ?
#
loop_
_entity_poly.entity_id
_entity_poly.type
_entity_poly.pdbx_seq_one_letter_code
_entity_poly.pdbx_strand_id
1 'polypeptide(L)'
;MSLEIDDCKCCLEAMTRPDYQPLVDNKRIIEKLQERITLMNMELITARKHNEKIMKEIEDFEDDDSEVEEIEYDSLSDEEDQMCTFLLYCNHPVTSELTSKLFQVHKDELLPTVLDKAYELMELAPHIPIERCHLVKYNFINDVMEQSFDLDKFQDQTIGKLMGVAGYCGLFLETCRDIETFKKYNTGGINLEVSVVDLSTGEVGLAKPIRGEEGWTVGELKQYVGELFNLNSSCMRLLVLDGTVSACDFINLEDVKSSLKEVLFKGDAFSSHKLHREQLVVPTSRYFDI
;
A
#
# COMPACT_ATOMS: atom_id res chain seq x y z
N MET A 1 -10.31 3.26 5.06
CA MET A 1 -11.21 4.15 4.28
C MET A 1 -12.71 3.89 4.47
N SER A 2 -13.32 2.78 4.00
CA SER A 2 -14.80 2.64 4.13
C SER A 2 -15.27 2.47 5.59
N LEU A 3 -14.52 1.71 6.39
CA LEU A 3 -14.78 1.50 7.82
C LEU A 3 -14.72 2.82 8.60
N GLU A 4 -13.70 3.65 8.36
CA GLU A 4 -13.56 4.97 9.01
C GLU A 4 -14.68 5.96 8.63
N ILE A 5 -15.23 5.84 7.41
CA ILE A 5 -16.41 6.60 6.98
C ILE A 5 -17.64 6.15 7.78
N ASP A 6 -17.80 4.84 7.99
CA ASP A 6 -18.94 4.29 8.71
C ASP A 6 -18.88 4.59 10.21
N ASP A 7 -17.68 4.62 10.81
CA ASP A 7 -17.46 5.12 12.17
C ASP A 7 -17.86 6.60 12.30
N CYS A 8 -17.44 7.44 11.36
CA CYS A 8 -17.81 8.86 11.36
C CYS A 8 -19.33 9.07 11.17
N LYS A 9 -19.99 8.25 10.34
CA LYS A 9 -21.46 8.27 10.19
C LYS A 9 -22.17 7.85 11.48
N CYS A 10 -21.69 6.82 12.15
CA CYS A 10 -22.24 6.39 13.45
C CYS A 10 -22.18 7.51 14.48
N CYS A 11 -21.05 8.23 14.56
CA CYS A 11 -20.92 9.40 15.42
C CYS A 11 -21.89 10.53 15.04
N LEU A 12 -22.04 10.81 13.74
CA LEU A 12 -22.96 11.84 13.23
C LEU A 12 -24.43 11.51 13.54
N GLU A 13 -24.83 10.25 13.35
CA GLU A 13 -26.18 9.76 13.66
C GLU A 13 -26.49 9.90 15.15
N ALA A 14 -25.55 9.56 16.04
CA ALA A 14 -25.72 9.72 17.49
C ALA A 14 -25.90 11.18 17.90
N MET A 15 -25.17 12.11 17.26
CA MET A 15 -25.21 13.55 17.57
C MET A 15 -26.42 14.29 16.97
N THR A 16 -27.13 13.68 16.02
CA THR A 16 -28.32 14.26 15.38
C THR A 16 -29.64 13.76 15.97
N ARG A 17 -29.58 12.91 17.01
CA ARG A 17 -30.78 12.39 17.66
C ARG A 17 -31.54 13.48 18.44
N PRO A 18 -32.89 13.41 18.51
CA PRO A 18 -33.71 14.43 19.17
C PRO A 18 -33.48 14.56 20.68
N ASP A 19 -32.97 13.51 21.32
CA ASP A 19 -32.63 13.44 22.75
C ASP A 19 -31.24 14.01 23.07
N TYR A 20 -30.46 14.36 22.04
CA TYR A 20 -29.15 14.99 22.17
C TYR A 20 -29.31 16.52 22.22
N GLN A 21 -29.03 17.15 23.38
CA GLN A 21 -29.09 18.61 23.53
C GLN A 21 -27.81 19.27 22.97
N PRO A 22 -27.89 20.08 21.89
CA PRO A 22 -26.69 20.63 21.28
C PRO A 22 -26.25 21.92 21.99
N LEU A 23 -25.04 21.92 22.55
CA LEU A 23 -24.30 23.14 22.87
C LEU A 23 -23.75 23.77 21.58
N VAL A 24 -23.46 25.08 21.56
CA VAL A 24 -22.93 25.78 20.36
C VAL A 24 -21.69 25.08 19.78
N ASP A 25 -20.85 24.48 20.63
CA ASP A 25 -19.67 23.71 20.22
C ASP A 25 -20.02 22.43 19.45
N ASN A 26 -21.17 21.80 19.73
CA ASN A 26 -21.62 20.59 19.04
C ASN A 26 -21.97 20.86 17.57
N LYS A 27 -22.49 22.06 17.26
CA LYS A 27 -22.79 22.44 15.87
C LYS A 27 -21.50 22.48 15.03
N ARG A 28 -20.43 23.07 15.57
CA ARG A 28 -19.13 23.15 14.89
C ARG A 28 -18.47 21.77 14.74
N ILE A 29 -18.65 20.88 15.71
CA ILE A 29 -18.15 19.49 15.65
C ILE A 29 -18.91 18.69 14.57
N ILE A 30 -20.24 18.85 14.49
CA ILE A 30 -21.07 18.23 13.45
C ILE A 30 -20.64 18.69 12.05
N GLU A 31 -20.43 20.00 11.85
CA GLU A 31 -19.95 20.56 10.59
C GLU A 31 -18.58 19.98 10.19
N LYS A 32 -17.63 19.88 11.13
CA LYS A 32 -16.32 19.25 10.88
C LYS A 32 -16.41 17.76 10.54
N LEU A 33 -17.29 17.01 11.21
CA LEU A 33 -17.51 15.59 10.90
C LEU A 33 -18.10 15.43 9.50
N GLN A 34 -19.05 16.28 9.10
CA GLN A 34 -19.61 16.28 7.75
C GLN A 34 -18.56 16.62 6.69
N GLU A 35 -17.70 17.61 6.93
CA GLU A 35 -16.56 17.93 6.05
C GLU A 35 -15.60 16.74 5.91
N ARG A 36 -15.25 16.08 7.03
CA ARG A 36 -14.35 14.92 7.05
C ARG A 36 -14.94 13.73 6.29
N ILE A 37 -16.23 13.42 6.52
CA ILE A 37 -16.95 12.36 5.78
C ILE A 37 -16.98 12.68 4.28
N THR A 38 -17.21 13.94 3.93
CA THR A 38 -17.25 14.38 2.53
C THR A 38 -15.88 14.20 1.86
N LEU A 39 -14.80 14.63 2.52
CA LEU A 39 -13.44 14.47 2.01
C LEU A 39 -13.07 13.00 1.82
N MET A 40 -13.30 12.14 2.83
CA MET A 40 -13.00 10.71 2.75
C MET A 40 -13.81 10.01 1.67
N ASN A 41 -15.07 10.42 1.43
CA ASN A 41 -15.86 9.89 0.32
C ASN A 41 -15.30 10.31 -1.05
N MET A 42 -14.79 11.54 -1.20
CA MET A 42 -14.13 11.97 -2.45
C MET A 42 -12.85 11.18 -2.71
N GLU A 43 -12.03 10.95 -1.68
CA GLU A 43 -10.82 10.11 -1.77
C GLU A 43 -11.18 8.67 -2.14
N LEU A 44 -12.20 8.09 -1.49
CA LEU A 44 -12.69 6.74 -1.80
C LEU A 44 -13.21 6.62 -3.24
N ILE A 45 -13.95 7.62 -3.73
CA ILE A 45 -14.43 7.64 -5.13
C ILE A 45 -13.25 7.73 -6.10
N THR A 46 -12.22 8.51 -5.76
CA THR A 46 -11.02 8.66 -6.60
C THR A 46 -10.23 7.35 -6.65
N ALA A 47 -10.02 6.71 -5.50
CA ALA A 47 -9.39 5.39 -5.42
C ALA A 47 -10.19 4.31 -6.18
N ARG A 48 -11.53 4.31 -6.05
CA ARG A 48 -12.39 3.39 -6.81
C ARG A 48 -12.30 3.61 -8.31
N LYS A 49 -12.32 4.87 -8.77
CA LYS A 49 -12.13 5.19 -10.20
C LYS A 49 -10.76 4.76 -10.72
N HIS A 50 -9.72 4.91 -9.90
CA HIS A 50 -8.38 4.45 -10.25
C HIS A 50 -8.37 2.92 -10.37
N ASN A 51 -8.93 2.21 -9.40
CA ASN A 51 -9.04 0.74 -9.43
C ASN A 51 -9.92 0.24 -10.59
N GLU A 52 -11.04 0.89 -10.89
CA GLU A 52 -11.89 0.57 -12.05
C GLU A 52 -11.14 0.77 -13.36
N LYS A 53 -10.35 1.85 -13.48
CA LYS A 53 -9.49 2.09 -14.64
C LYS A 53 -8.43 1.00 -14.78
N ILE A 54 -7.80 0.57 -13.68
CA ILE A 54 -6.83 -0.52 -13.67
C ILE A 54 -7.51 -1.85 -14.04
N MET A 55 -8.66 -2.18 -13.45
CA MET A 55 -9.41 -3.40 -13.75
C MET A 55 -9.81 -3.45 -15.22
N LYS A 56 -10.22 -2.31 -15.79
CA LYS A 56 -10.51 -2.21 -17.21
C LYS A 56 -9.25 -2.41 -18.07
N GLU A 57 -8.11 -1.83 -17.68
CA GLU A 57 -6.82 -2.07 -18.36
C GLU A 57 -6.38 -3.54 -18.29
N ILE A 58 -6.82 -4.30 -17.28
CA ILE A 58 -6.60 -5.76 -17.16
C ILE A 58 -7.61 -6.56 -18.00
N GLU A 59 -8.90 -6.20 -17.98
CA GLU A 59 -9.93 -6.85 -18.81
C GLU A 59 -9.65 -6.64 -20.30
N ASP A 60 -9.32 -5.40 -20.70
CA ASP A 60 -8.90 -5.09 -22.06
C ASP A 60 -7.63 -5.87 -22.45
N PHE A 61 -6.78 -6.29 -21.48
CA PHE A 61 -5.61 -7.15 -21.70
C PHE A 61 -5.98 -8.63 -21.88
N GLU A 62 -6.92 -9.16 -21.09
CA GLU A 62 -7.43 -10.53 -21.27
C GLU A 62 -8.22 -10.69 -22.58
N ASP A 63 -8.93 -9.65 -23.02
CA ASP A 63 -9.72 -9.67 -24.26
C ASP A 63 -8.85 -9.54 -25.53
N ASP A 64 -7.77 -8.75 -25.51
CA ASP A 64 -6.83 -8.61 -26.65
C ASP A 64 -6.00 -9.90 -26.86
N ASP A 65 -5.77 -10.69 -25.81
CA ASP A 65 -5.25 -12.07 -25.89
C ASP A 65 -6.34 -13.11 -26.25
N SER A 66 -7.63 -12.76 -26.17
CA SER A 66 -8.76 -13.67 -26.47
C SER A 66 -9.25 -13.64 -27.92
N GLU A 67 -8.78 -12.69 -28.76
CA GLU A 67 -8.92 -12.79 -30.22
C GLU A 67 -7.97 -13.86 -30.83
N VAL A 68 -7.22 -14.57 -29.99
CA VAL A 68 -6.72 -15.90 -30.35
C VAL A 68 -7.90 -16.86 -30.19
N GLU A 69 -8.54 -17.19 -31.33
CA GLU A 69 -9.51 -18.28 -31.48
C GLU A 69 -9.10 -19.50 -30.63
N GLU A 70 -10.05 -20.35 -30.22
CA GLU A 70 -9.80 -21.67 -29.63
C GLU A 70 -8.76 -22.47 -30.45
N ILE A 71 -7.47 -22.22 -30.22
CA ILE A 71 -6.35 -22.98 -30.77
C ILE A 71 -6.01 -23.96 -29.66
N GLU A 72 -6.16 -25.24 -29.99
CA GLU A 72 -5.70 -26.38 -29.20
C GLU A 72 -4.36 -26.05 -28.50
N TYR A 73 -4.23 -26.48 -27.24
CA TYR A 73 -3.02 -26.47 -26.42
C TYR A 73 -1.88 -27.32 -27.02
N ASP A 74 -1.52 -27.10 -28.28
CA ASP A 74 -0.48 -27.81 -29.00
C ASP A 74 0.19 -26.83 -29.97
N SER A 75 1.27 -26.19 -29.51
CA SER A 75 2.27 -25.39 -30.28
C SER A 75 2.20 -23.86 -30.19
N LEU A 76 2.13 -23.26 -28.99
CA LEU A 76 2.72 -21.92 -28.81
C LEU A 76 4.23 -22.02 -29.06
N SER A 77 4.79 -21.15 -29.89
CA SER A 77 6.21 -21.20 -30.23
C SER A 77 7.06 -20.91 -28.99
N ASP A 78 8.22 -21.56 -28.87
CA ASP A 78 9.13 -21.40 -27.73
C ASP A 78 9.54 -19.94 -27.45
N GLU A 79 9.31 -18.99 -28.37
CA GLU A 79 9.71 -17.58 -28.31
C GLU A 79 8.70 -16.67 -27.57
N GLU A 80 7.38 -16.91 -27.71
CA GLU A 80 6.34 -16.11 -27.02
C GLU A 80 6.32 -16.40 -25.51
N ASP A 81 6.63 -17.64 -25.13
CA ASP A 81 6.79 -18.11 -23.74
C ASP A 81 8.00 -17.48 -23.01
N GLN A 82 8.76 -16.61 -23.70
CA GLN A 82 9.94 -15.93 -23.16
C GLN A 82 9.71 -14.44 -22.89
N MET A 83 8.62 -13.84 -23.36
CA MET A 83 8.30 -12.45 -23.08
C MET A 83 7.50 -12.33 -21.78
N CYS A 84 7.84 -11.33 -20.96
CA CYS A 84 7.08 -10.95 -19.78
C CYS A 84 6.41 -9.60 -20.03
N THR A 85 5.11 -9.54 -19.74
CA THR A 85 4.32 -8.32 -19.82
C THR A 85 4.02 -7.80 -18.41
N PHE A 86 4.33 -6.53 -18.16
CA PHE A 86 4.09 -5.86 -16.88
C PHE A 86 3.34 -4.55 -17.10
N LEU A 87 2.56 -4.13 -16.10
CA LEU A 87 2.19 -2.73 -15.96
C LEU A 87 3.34 -1.99 -15.28
N LEU A 88 3.94 -1.03 -15.97
CA LEU A 88 4.98 -0.15 -15.44
C LEU A 88 4.34 1.15 -14.97
N TYR A 89 4.57 1.50 -13.71
CA TYR A 89 4.07 2.72 -13.08
C TYR A 89 5.20 3.72 -12.84
N CYS A 90 4.89 5.02 -12.90
CA CYS A 90 5.83 6.07 -12.55
C CYS A 90 5.08 7.32 -12.07
N ASN A 91 5.60 8.01 -11.06
CA ASN A 91 5.21 9.39 -10.76
C ASN A 91 6.03 10.31 -11.66
N HIS A 92 5.42 10.82 -12.73
CA HIS A 92 6.16 11.55 -13.74
C HIS A 92 6.72 12.87 -13.16
N PRO A 93 8.03 13.14 -13.28
CA PRO A 93 8.71 14.18 -12.50
C PRO A 93 8.26 15.61 -12.82
N VAL A 94 7.66 15.83 -14.00
CA VAL A 94 7.16 17.14 -14.45
C VAL A 94 5.71 17.38 -14.04
N THR A 95 4.84 16.38 -14.25
CA THR A 95 3.40 16.51 -14.02
C THR A 95 3.03 16.17 -12.57
N SER A 96 3.88 15.43 -11.87
CA SER A 96 3.61 14.83 -10.56
C SER A 96 2.37 13.92 -10.55
N GLU A 97 1.95 13.45 -11.74
CA GLU A 97 0.84 12.52 -11.90
C GLU A 97 1.35 11.09 -11.97
N LEU A 98 0.58 10.16 -11.42
CA LEU A 98 0.82 8.73 -11.55
C LEU A 98 0.40 8.27 -12.94
N THR A 99 1.36 7.73 -13.70
CA THR A 99 1.15 7.18 -15.04
C THR A 99 1.48 5.70 -15.08
N SER A 100 0.71 4.93 -15.85
CA SER A 100 0.97 3.53 -16.17
C SER A 100 1.18 3.35 -17.68
N LYS A 101 2.08 2.44 -18.06
CA LYS A 101 2.28 1.98 -19.45
C LYS A 101 2.49 0.47 -19.47
N LEU A 102 2.03 -0.18 -20.54
CA LEU A 102 2.33 -1.59 -20.79
C LEU A 102 3.83 -1.73 -21.12
N PHE A 103 4.49 -2.67 -20.46
CA PHE A 103 5.93 -2.86 -20.55
C PHE A 103 6.26 -4.32 -20.80
N GLN A 104 6.73 -4.60 -22.01
CA GLN A 104 7.13 -5.94 -22.44
C GLN A 104 8.65 -6.06 -22.49
N VAL A 105 9.18 -7.08 -21.84
CA VAL A 105 10.61 -7.39 -21.81
C VAL A 105 10.82 -8.89 -21.84
N HIS A 106 11.95 -9.33 -22.40
CA HIS A 106 12.27 -10.75 -22.41
C HIS A 106 12.68 -11.21 -21.00
N LYS A 107 12.22 -12.38 -20.57
CA LYS A 107 12.39 -12.91 -19.20
C LYS A 107 13.85 -13.05 -18.78
N ASP A 108 14.73 -13.29 -19.75
CA ASP A 108 16.18 -13.43 -19.55
C ASP A 108 16.96 -12.11 -19.60
N GLU A 109 16.29 -10.97 -19.82
CA GLU A 109 16.97 -9.67 -19.76
C GLU A 109 17.41 -9.35 -18.33
N LEU A 110 18.64 -8.86 -18.23
CA LEU A 110 19.23 -8.42 -16.97
C LEU A 110 18.60 -7.11 -16.50
N LEU A 111 18.54 -6.95 -15.19
CA LEU A 111 17.93 -5.80 -14.54
C LEU A 111 18.40 -4.41 -15.07
N PRO A 112 19.69 -4.15 -15.36
CA PRO A 112 20.11 -2.86 -15.91
C PRO A 112 19.46 -2.55 -17.26
N THR A 113 19.42 -3.53 -18.16
CA THR A 113 18.78 -3.39 -19.47
C THR A 113 17.28 -3.12 -19.35
N VAL A 114 16.62 -3.79 -18.40
CA VAL A 114 15.20 -3.59 -18.13
C VAL A 114 14.94 -2.19 -17.55
N LEU A 115 15.83 -1.68 -16.69
CA LEU A 115 15.76 -0.31 -16.19
C LEU A 115 15.91 0.72 -17.32
N ASP A 116 16.87 0.53 -18.24
CA ASP A 116 17.08 1.41 -19.40
C ASP A 116 15.80 1.50 -20.24
N LYS A 117 15.20 0.35 -20.59
CA LYS A 117 13.96 0.30 -21.37
C LYS A 117 12.78 0.92 -20.63
N ALA A 118 12.66 0.70 -19.33
CA ALA A 118 11.60 1.30 -18.51
C ALA A 118 11.73 2.84 -18.46
N TYR A 119 12.96 3.33 -18.33
CA TYR A 119 13.28 4.75 -18.31
C TYR A 119 12.95 5.43 -19.65
N GLU A 120 13.31 4.78 -20.77
CA GLU A 120 12.96 5.25 -22.12
C GLU A 120 11.44 5.26 -22.33
N LEU A 121 10.76 4.18 -21.97
CA LEU A 121 9.31 4.06 -22.11
C LEU A 121 8.56 5.14 -21.33
N MET A 122 9.05 5.53 -20.15
CA MET A 122 8.46 6.58 -19.33
C MET A 122 8.86 8.00 -19.74
N GLU A 123 9.70 8.16 -20.76
CA GLU A 123 10.09 9.45 -21.34
C GLU A 123 10.64 10.43 -20.29
N LEU A 124 11.41 9.91 -19.34
CA LEU A 124 11.91 10.69 -18.21
C LEU A 124 13.04 11.66 -18.56
N ALA A 125 13.72 11.44 -19.69
CA ALA A 125 14.74 12.35 -20.21
C ALA A 125 14.10 13.61 -20.84
N PRO A 126 14.70 14.80 -20.68
CA PRO A 126 15.93 15.11 -19.94
C PRO A 126 15.65 15.50 -18.47
N HIS A 127 14.45 15.26 -17.94
CA HIS A 127 13.98 15.83 -16.68
C HIS A 127 14.64 15.23 -15.44
N ILE A 128 14.93 13.93 -15.46
CA ILE A 128 15.64 13.24 -14.39
C ILE A 128 16.63 12.25 -14.99
N PRO A 129 17.89 12.20 -14.53
CA PRO A 129 18.87 11.25 -15.04
C PRO A 129 18.57 9.83 -14.53
N ILE A 130 18.93 8.80 -15.31
CA ILE A 130 18.61 7.41 -15.00
C ILE A 130 19.23 6.91 -13.69
N GLU A 131 20.36 7.48 -13.28
CA GLU A 131 21.03 7.18 -12.01
C GLU A 131 20.18 7.55 -10.79
N ARG A 132 19.11 8.33 -11.01
CA ARG A 132 18.11 8.70 -10.00
C ARG A 132 16.78 7.95 -10.17
N CYS A 133 16.82 6.85 -10.89
CA CYS A 133 15.72 5.92 -11.08
C CYS A 133 16.12 4.53 -10.58
N HIS A 134 15.15 3.80 -10.03
CA HIS A 134 15.30 2.36 -9.80
C HIS A 134 13.96 1.65 -10.01
N LEU A 135 14.02 0.34 -10.22
CA LEU A 135 12.83 -0.48 -10.36
C LEU A 135 12.45 -1.09 -9.02
N VAL A 136 11.15 -1.10 -8.76
CA VAL A 136 10.55 -1.68 -7.55
C VAL A 136 9.44 -2.62 -7.98
N LYS A 137 9.42 -3.84 -7.44
CA LYS A 137 8.27 -4.75 -7.58
C LYS A 137 7.07 -4.11 -6.90
N TYR A 138 5.95 -3.98 -7.60
CA TYR A 138 4.82 -3.18 -7.15
C TYR A 138 3.52 -3.97 -7.21
N ASN A 139 2.85 -4.06 -6.07
CA ASN A 139 1.50 -4.60 -5.94
C ASN A 139 0.51 -3.45 -6.12
N PHE A 140 0.08 -3.26 -7.36
CA PHE A 140 -0.82 -2.15 -7.71
C PHE A 140 -2.23 -2.32 -7.14
N ILE A 141 -2.66 -3.55 -6.82
CA ILE A 141 -3.97 -3.81 -6.21
C ILE A 141 -4.04 -3.17 -4.81
N ASN A 142 -2.95 -3.30 -4.05
CA ASN A 142 -2.87 -2.83 -2.67
C ASN A 142 -2.08 -1.52 -2.53
N ASP A 143 -1.58 -0.96 -3.64
CA ASP A 143 -0.68 0.21 -3.68
C ASP A 143 0.55 0.01 -2.76
N VAL A 144 1.26 -1.10 -2.98
CA VAL A 144 2.40 -1.52 -2.13
C VAL A 144 3.66 -1.74 -2.95
N MET A 145 4.72 -1.02 -2.62
CA MET A 145 6.09 -1.30 -3.06
C MET A 145 6.59 -2.58 -2.40
N GLU A 146 6.65 -3.71 -3.07
CA GLU A 146 7.02 -5.00 -2.46
C GLU A 146 8.52 -5.16 -2.27
N GLN A 147 9.34 -4.81 -3.25
CA GLN A 147 10.79 -5.06 -3.20
C GLN A 147 11.56 -4.13 -4.14
N SER A 148 12.61 -3.48 -3.62
CA SER A 148 13.56 -2.71 -4.42
C SER A 148 14.48 -3.65 -5.19
N PHE A 149 14.64 -3.40 -6.48
CA PHE A 149 15.64 -4.07 -7.30
C PHE A 149 16.89 -3.20 -7.37
N ASP A 150 17.64 -3.19 -6.26
CA ASP A 150 18.90 -2.47 -6.16
C ASP A 150 19.93 -3.06 -7.16
N LEU A 151 20.49 -2.21 -8.04
CA LEU A 151 21.47 -2.64 -9.04
C LEU A 151 22.73 -3.25 -8.40
N ASP A 152 23.16 -2.77 -7.22
CA ASP A 152 24.32 -3.29 -6.50
C ASP A 152 24.19 -4.78 -6.11
N LYS A 153 22.95 -5.27 -5.98
CA LYS A 153 22.64 -6.66 -5.57
C LYS A 153 22.10 -7.52 -6.69
N PHE A 154 21.32 -6.93 -7.59
CA PHE A 154 20.50 -7.68 -8.55
C PHE A 154 20.89 -7.45 -10.02
N GLN A 155 21.95 -6.70 -10.32
CA GLN A 155 22.39 -6.45 -11.71
C GLN A 155 22.56 -7.72 -12.56
N ASP A 156 23.02 -8.83 -11.96
CA ASP A 156 23.26 -10.10 -12.66
C ASP A 156 22.02 -11.01 -12.70
N GLN A 157 20.89 -10.56 -12.15
CA GLN A 157 19.64 -11.33 -12.18
C GLN A 157 18.78 -10.92 -13.37
N THR A 158 18.07 -11.91 -13.92
CA THR A 158 17.10 -11.69 -14.98
C THR A 158 15.75 -11.25 -14.40
N ILE A 159 14.99 -10.47 -15.16
CA ILE A 159 13.70 -9.95 -14.69
C ILE A 159 12.68 -11.06 -14.44
N GLY A 160 12.66 -12.11 -15.27
CA GLY A 160 11.77 -13.26 -15.06
C GLY A 160 12.05 -13.96 -13.74
N LYS A 161 13.34 -14.07 -13.35
CA LYS A 161 13.72 -14.66 -12.05
C LYS A 161 13.37 -13.75 -10.88
N LEU A 162 13.52 -12.43 -11.02
CA LEU A 162 13.19 -11.46 -9.98
C LEU A 162 11.68 -11.39 -9.71
N MET A 163 10.86 -11.48 -10.74
CA MET A 163 9.39 -11.37 -10.64
C MET A 163 8.73 -12.68 -10.21
N GLY A 164 9.33 -13.83 -10.53
CA GLY A 164 8.78 -15.15 -10.21
C GLY A 164 7.49 -15.45 -10.99
N VAL A 165 6.69 -16.40 -10.50
CA VAL A 165 5.43 -16.87 -11.14
C VAL A 165 4.20 -16.05 -10.68
N ALA A 166 4.39 -14.96 -9.92
CA ALA A 166 3.29 -14.23 -9.31
C ALA A 166 2.59 -13.33 -10.33
N GLY A 167 1.42 -13.76 -10.82
CA GLY A 167 0.68 -13.14 -11.94
C GLY A 167 -0.01 -11.79 -11.68
N TYR A 168 0.19 -11.14 -10.53
CA TYR A 168 -0.50 -9.88 -10.18
C TYR A 168 0.43 -8.78 -9.65
N CYS A 169 1.70 -8.77 -10.07
CA CYS A 169 2.67 -7.74 -9.67
C CYS A 169 3.12 -6.92 -10.88
N GLY A 170 3.00 -5.60 -10.79
CA GLY A 170 3.58 -4.65 -11.75
C GLY A 170 5.00 -4.22 -11.34
N LEU A 171 5.56 -3.33 -12.15
CA LEU A 171 6.82 -2.64 -11.84
C LEU A 171 6.54 -1.18 -11.56
N PHE A 172 7.32 -0.57 -10.66
CA PHE A 172 7.29 0.86 -10.42
C PHE A 172 8.68 1.44 -10.66
N LEU A 173 8.76 2.45 -11.53
CA LEU A 173 9.95 3.25 -11.77
C LEU A 173 9.95 4.42 -10.80
N GLU A 174 10.55 4.21 -9.63
CA GLU A 174 10.61 5.23 -8.58
C GLU A 174 11.74 6.20 -8.88
N THR A 175 11.44 7.50 -8.76
CA THR A 175 12.37 8.60 -9.00
C THR A 175 12.76 9.25 -7.68
N CYS A 176 14.06 9.47 -7.47
CA CYS A 176 14.55 10.13 -6.26
C CYS A 176 14.91 11.60 -6.54
N ARG A 177 14.59 12.53 -5.62
CA ARG A 177 15.05 13.94 -5.65
C ARG A 177 16.38 14.08 -4.89
N ASP A 178 17.34 14.85 -5.44
CA ASP A 178 18.74 14.84 -4.99
C ASP A 178 18.94 14.98 -3.46
N ILE A 179 19.95 14.24 -2.95
CA ILE A 179 20.39 14.04 -1.54
C ILE A 179 19.70 12.88 -0.82
N GLU A 180 18.52 12.45 -1.23
CA GLU A 180 17.84 11.33 -0.60
C GLU A 180 18.36 9.98 -1.14
N THR A 181 18.67 9.04 -0.24
CA THR A 181 18.87 7.64 -0.62
C THR A 181 17.52 7.03 -0.92
N PHE A 182 17.43 6.20 -1.97
CA PHE A 182 16.23 5.41 -2.22
C PHE A 182 15.76 4.71 -0.95
N LYS A 183 14.44 4.74 -0.73
CA LYS A 183 13.85 3.92 0.30
C LYS A 183 14.05 2.46 -0.09
N LYS A 184 14.66 1.69 0.80
CA LYS A 184 14.87 0.27 0.57
C LYS A 184 13.61 -0.50 0.95
N TYR A 185 13.04 -1.22 -0.01
CA TYR A 185 11.91 -2.12 0.20
C TYR A 185 12.44 -3.56 0.18
N ASN A 186 12.32 -4.26 1.30
CA ASN A 186 12.64 -5.68 1.37
C ASN A 186 11.39 -6.52 1.09
N THR A 187 11.58 -7.70 0.50
CA THR A 187 10.54 -8.72 0.35
C THR A 187 9.96 -9.07 1.71
N GLY A 188 8.65 -9.23 1.79
CA GLY A 188 7.97 -9.49 3.07
C GLY A 188 7.73 -8.23 3.89
N GLY A 189 7.78 -7.04 3.29
CA GLY A 189 7.31 -5.84 3.95
C GLY A 189 5.79 -5.87 4.14
N ILE A 190 5.34 -5.38 5.29
CA ILE A 190 3.93 -5.30 5.67
C ILE A 190 3.54 -3.82 5.65
N ASN A 191 2.56 -3.47 4.81
CA ASN A 191 2.02 -2.11 4.78
C ASN A 191 0.85 -2.01 5.76
N LEU A 192 0.92 -1.01 6.63
CA LEU A 192 0.01 -0.79 7.74
C LEU A 192 -0.54 0.63 7.64
N GLU A 193 -1.83 0.82 7.94
CA GLU A 193 -2.40 2.14 8.15
C GLU A 193 -2.50 2.41 9.65
N VAL A 194 -1.74 3.36 10.17
CA VAL A 194 -1.72 3.66 11.60
C VAL A 194 -2.50 4.92 11.90
N SER A 195 -3.53 4.79 12.74
CA SER A 195 -4.33 5.88 13.29
C SER A 195 -4.07 5.99 14.79
N VAL A 196 -3.67 7.19 15.23
CA VAL A 196 -3.50 7.50 16.66
C VAL A 196 -4.82 7.97 17.24
N VAL A 197 -5.23 7.42 18.37
CA VAL A 197 -6.47 7.79 19.06
C VAL A 197 -6.12 8.49 20.37
N ASP A 198 -6.60 9.71 20.54
CA ASP A 198 -6.52 10.42 21.81
C ASP A 198 -7.73 10.01 22.67
N LEU A 199 -7.49 9.17 23.67
CA LEU A 199 -8.56 8.69 24.57
C LEU A 199 -9.13 9.79 25.45
N SER A 200 -8.42 10.91 25.63
CA SER A 200 -8.90 12.03 26.45
C SER A 200 -9.90 12.91 25.73
N THR A 201 -9.79 13.00 24.41
CA THR A 201 -10.71 13.79 23.56
C THR A 201 -11.67 12.90 22.75
N GLY A 202 -11.38 11.61 22.61
CA GLY A 202 -12.09 10.70 21.73
C GLY A 202 -11.77 10.94 20.24
N GLU A 203 -10.76 11.75 19.92
CA GLU A 203 -10.41 12.07 18.54
C GLU A 203 -9.51 10.99 17.93
N VAL A 204 -9.86 10.57 16.71
CA VAL A 204 -9.04 9.68 15.87
C VAL A 204 -8.26 10.56 14.89
N GLY A 205 -6.93 10.54 15.02
CA GLY A 205 -5.99 11.15 14.10
C GLY A 205 -6.11 10.58 12.68
N LEU A 206 -5.52 11.27 11.71
CA LEU A 206 -5.50 10.76 10.34
C LEU A 206 -4.62 9.51 10.26
N ALA A 207 -5.12 8.49 9.56
CA ALA A 207 -4.36 7.30 9.24
C ALA A 207 -3.12 7.70 8.44
N LYS A 208 -1.94 7.24 8.88
CA LYS A 208 -0.71 7.37 8.11
C LYS A 208 -0.27 5.99 7.61
N PRO A 209 0.04 5.85 6.32
CA PRO A 209 0.63 4.62 5.83
C PRO A 209 2.05 4.48 6.38
N ILE A 210 2.34 3.32 6.97
CA ILE A 210 3.67 2.94 7.40
C ILE A 210 4.01 1.57 6.81
N ARG A 211 5.29 1.29 6.68
CA ARG A 211 5.78 -0.03 6.28
C ARG A 211 6.57 -0.63 7.44
N GLY A 212 6.15 -1.81 7.88
CA GLY A 212 6.94 -2.69 8.75
C GLY A 212 7.58 -3.82 7.95
N GLU A 213 8.41 -4.62 8.61
CA GLU A 213 8.99 -5.83 8.04
C GLU A 213 8.35 -7.05 8.72
N GLU A 214 8.09 -8.13 7.97
CA GLU A 214 7.50 -9.37 8.51
C GLU A 214 8.31 -9.95 9.68
N GLY A 215 9.63 -9.79 9.63
CA GLY A 215 10.55 -10.22 10.69
C GLY A 215 10.59 -9.31 11.92
N TRP A 216 9.96 -8.14 11.88
CA TRP A 216 9.88 -7.28 13.06
C TRP A 216 9.04 -7.95 14.14
N THR A 217 9.42 -7.66 15.38
CA THR A 217 8.63 -7.95 16.56
C THR A 217 7.60 -6.84 16.79
N VAL A 218 6.54 -7.14 17.55
CA VAL A 218 5.58 -6.12 18.00
C VAL A 218 6.29 -4.99 18.77
N GLY A 219 7.36 -5.28 19.51
CA GLY A 219 8.17 -4.28 20.19
C GLY A 219 8.88 -3.31 19.24
N GLU A 220 9.49 -3.81 18.17
CA GLU A 220 10.11 -3.00 17.13
C GLU A 220 9.09 -2.13 16.39
N LEU A 221 7.91 -2.67 16.09
CA LEU A 221 6.81 -1.89 15.52
C LEU A 221 6.37 -0.76 16.47
N LYS A 222 6.21 -1.02 17.77
CA LYS A 222 5.88 0.01 18.77
C LYS A 222 6.94 1.10 18.85
N GLN A 223 8.21 0.73 18.78
CA GLN A 223 9.30 1.70 18.76
C GLN A 223 9.22 2.59 17.52
N TYR A 224 9.06 1.99 16.34
CA TYR A 224 8.98 2.71 15.08
C TYR A 224 7.77 3.66 15.02
N VAL A 225 6.58 3.20 15.45
CA VAL A 225 5.38 4.03 15.58
C VAL A 225 5.60 5.13 16.62
N GLY A 226 6.25 4.81 17.74
CA GLY A 226 6.62 5.78 18.78
C GLY A 226 7.47 6.92 18.24
N GLU A 227 8.51 6.61 17.48
CA GLU A 227 9.37 7.60 16.83
C GLU A 227 8.60 8.43 15.79
N LEU A 228 7.79 7.79 14.95
CA LEU A 228 7.07 8.45 13.85
C LEU A 228 5.97 9.42 14.34
N PHE A 229 5.31 9.08 15.44
CA PHE A 229 4.21 9.87 16.01
C PHE A 229 4.61 10.64 17.28
N ASN A 230 5.89 10.59 17.67
CA ASN A 230 6.42 11.19 18.89
C ASN A 230 5.65 10.74 20.14
N LEU A 231 5.47 9.42 20.28
CA LEU A 231 4.77 8.75 21.36
C LEU A 231 5.73 7.86 22.14
N ASN A 232 5.47 7.70 23.44
CA ASN A 232 6.23 6.76 24.26
C ASN A 232 5.84 5.31 23.94
N SER A 233 6.76 4.55 23.35
CA SER A 233 6.55 3.16 22.93
C SER A 233 6.31 2.20 24.10
N SER A 234 6.77 2.53 25.31
CA SER A 234 6.63 1.65 26.48
C SER A 234 5.21 1.59 27.05
N CYS A 235 4.40 2.65 26.85
CA CYS A 235 3.00 2.70 27.28
C CYS A 235 2.01 2.56 26.10
N MET A 236 2.52 2.29 24.90
CA MET A 236 1.73 2.16 23.68
C MET A 236 1.01 0.81 23.61
N ARG A 237 -0.29 0.84 23.33
CA ARG A 237 -1.05 -0.33 22.87
C ARG A 237 -1.22 -0.25 21.36
N LEU A 238 -1.18 -1.39 20.70
CA LEU A 238 -1.44 -1.52 19.27
C LEU A 238 -2.64 -2.43 19.11
N LEU A 239 -3.70 -1.92 18.50
CA LEU A 239 -4.91 -2.68 18.21
C LEU A 239 -5.02 -2.86 16.70
N VAL A 240 -5.18 -4.10 16.22
CA VAL A 240 -5.42 -4.39 14.81
C VAL A 240 -6.91 -4.59 14.61
N LEU A 241 -7.48 -3.91 13.62
CA LEU A 241 -8.85 -4.17 13.16
C LEU A 241 -8.87 -5.42 12.27
N ASP A 242 -9.50 -6.50 12.76
CA ASP A 242 -9.72 -7.70 11.96
C ASP A 242 -10.95 -7.51 11.05
N GLY A 243 -10.71 -7.21 9.78
CA GLY A 243 -11.75 -6.94 8.78
C GLY A 243 -12.46 -8.19 8.25
N THR A 244 -12.19 -9.38 8.80
CA THR A 244 -12.69 -10.65 8.23
C THR A 244 -14.07 -11.08 8.76
N VAL A 245 -14.62 -10.40 9.77
CA VAL A 245 -15.91 -10.77 10.38
C VAL A 245 -16.85 -9.58 10.36
N SER A 246 -18.15 -9.85 10.19
CA SER A 246 -19.28 -8.90 10.28
C SER A 246 -19.36 -8.11 11.61
N ALA A 247 -18.40 -8.31 12.53
CA ALA A 247 -18.17 -7.53 13.73
C ALA A 247 -16.70 -7.05 13.68
N CYS A 248 -16.49 -5.74 13.81
CA CYS A 248 -15.14 -5.16 13.91
C CYS A 248 -14.50 -5.59 15.23
N ASP A 249 -13.76 -6.70 15.22
CA ASP A 249 -13.00 -7.16 16.37
C ASP A 249 -11.62 -6.49 16.40
N PHE A 250 -11.22 -6.00 17.57
CA PHE A 250 -9.89 -5.44 17.82
C PHE A 250 -8.99 -6.49 18.44
N ILE A 251 -7.86 -6.78 17.78
CA ILE A 251 -6.82 -7.66 18.32
C ILE A 251 -5.75 -6.81 18.99
N ASN A 252 -5.54 -7.00 20.30
CA ASN A 252 -4.46 -6.31 21.02
C ASN A 252 -3.12 -7.04 20.83
N LEU A 253 -2.12 -6.35 20.29
CA LEU A 253 -0.75 -6.86 20.14
C LEU A 253 0.03 -6.64 21.45
N GLU A 254 -0.16 -7.57 22.39
CA GLU A 254 0.45 -7.50 23.73
C GLU A 254 1.86 -8.10 23.78
N ASP A 255 2.09 -9.23 23.10
CA ASP A 255 3.38 -9.91 23.15
C ASP A 255 4.42 -9.21 22.27
N VAL A 256 5.25 -8.40 22.92
CA VAL A 256 6.32 -7.63 22.29
C VAL A 256 7.37 -8.48 21.58
N LYS A 257 7.47 -9.79 21.86
CA LYS A 257 8.45 -10.69 21.24
C LYS A 257 7.90 -11.45 20.03
N SER A 258 6.58 -11.53 19.90
CA SER A 258 5.95 -12.17 18.75
C SER A 258 6.27 -11.39 17.47
N SER A 259 6.52 -12.13 16.39
CA SER A 259 6.79 -11.51 15.09
C SER A 259 5.51 -10.98 14.45
N LEU A 260 5.62 -9.94 13.62
CA LEU A 260 4.49 -9.39 12.87
C LEU A 260 3.85 -10.45 11.97
N LYS A 261 4.66 -11.34 11.38
CA LYS A 261 4.18 -12.50 10.64
C LYS A 261 3.13 -13.30 11.40
N GLU A 262 3.46 -13.67 12.62
CA GLU A 262 2.67 -14.58 13.43
C GLU A 262 1.36 -13.94 13.89
N VAL A 263 1.43 -12.67 14.31
CA VAL A 263 0.28 -11.97 14.90
C VAL A 263 -0.69 -11.43 13.86
N LEU A 264 -0.20 -11.05 12.68
CA LEU A 264 -1.02 -10.48 11.60
C LEU A 264 -1.56 -11.57 10.66
N PHE A 265 -0.73 -12.56 10.32
CA PHE A 265 -1.11 -13.59 9.34
C PHE A 265 -1.50 -14.95 9.95
N LYS A 266 -1.52 -15.10 11.29
CA LYS A 266 -1.97 -16.30 12.03
C LYS A 266 -1.44 -17.64 11.47
N GLY A 267 -0.23 -17.66 10.89
CA GLY A 267 0.42 -18.87 10.35
C GLY A 267 -0.14 -19.39 9.02
N ASP A 268 -0.92 -18.60 8.27
CA ASP A 268 -1.48 -19.03 6.99
C ASP A 268 -0.38 -19.03 5.91
N ALA A 269 0.00 -20.20 5.41
CA ALA A 269 1.12 -20.39 4.47
C ALA A 269 0.89 -19.74 3.08
N PHE A 270 -0.34 -19.32 2.79
CA PHE A 270 -0.75 -18.61 1.57
C PHE A 270 -0.90 -17.09 1.76
N SER A 271 -0.52 -16.55 2.92
CA SER A 271 -0.76 -15.14 3.29
C SER A 271 0.15 -14.10 2.63
N SER A 272 1.16 -14.49 1.85
CA SER A 272 1.92 -13.52 1.03
C SER A 272 1.03 -12.78 0.02
N HIS A 273 -0.19 -13.30 -0.23
CA HIS A 273 -1.20 -12.72 -1.11
C HIS A 273 -2.35 -12.05 -0.33
N LYS A 274 -2.38 -12.17 1.01
CA LYS A 274 -3.31 -11.45 1.91
C LYS A 274 -2.62 -10.21 2.47
N LEU A 275 -2.09 -9.34 1.61
CA LEU A 275 -1.59 -8.04 2.00
C LEU A 275 -2.77 -7.08 2.18
N HIS A 276 -3.62 -7.36 3.17
CA HIS A 276 -4.63 -6.41 3.60
C HIS A 276 -3.95 -5.20 4.23
N ARG A 277 -4.40 -3.98 3.89
CA ARG A 277 -4.15 -2.79 4.70
C ARG A 277 -4.73 -3.05 6.09
N GLU A 278 -3.88 -3.43 7.03
CA GLU A 278 -4.31 -3.57 8.41
C GLU A 278 -4.33 -2.21 9.07
N GLN A 279 -5.50 -1.86 9.63
CA GLN A 279 -5.66 -0.64 10.39
C GLN A 279 -5.20 -0.88 11.81
N LEU A 280 -4.13 -0.18 12.20
CA LEU A 280 -3.54 -0.20 13.52
C LEU A 280 -3.99 1.04 14.27
N VAL A 281 -4.67 0.82 15.38
CA VAL A 281 -5.15 1.87 16.28
C VAL A 281 -4.23 1.96 17.48
N VAL A 282 -3.70 3.17 17.70
CA VAL A 282 -2.76 3.47 18.78
C VAL A 282 -3.44 4.36 19.82
N PRO A 283 -4.06 3.81 20.88
CA PRO A 283 -4.63 4.63 21.94
C PRO A 283 -3.52 5.30 22.75
N THR A 284 -3.68 6.61 22.96
CA THR A 284 -2.83 7.43 23.81
C THR A 284 -3.67 8.04 24.93
N SER A 285 -3.12 8.11 26.14
CA SER A 285 -3.71 8.87 27.25
C SER A 285 -2.66 9.83 27.78
N ARG A 286 -2.98 11.13 27.85
CA ARG A 286 -2.10 12.18 28.41
C ARG A 286 -1.77 12.03 29.92
N TYR A 287 -2.13 10.92 30.55
CA TYR A 287 -2.03 10.70 31.99
C TYR A 287 -0.88 9.76 32.43
N PHE A 288 -0.01 9.32 31.52
CA PHE A 288 1.15 8.48 31.87
C PHE A 288 2.53 9.12 31.62
N ASP A 289 2.57 10.45 31.44
CA ASP A 289 3.84 11.20 31.53
C ASP A 289 4.02 11.72 32.97
N ILE A 290 4.47 10.84 33.87
CA ILE A 290 5.24 11.19 35.08
C ILE A 290 6.41 10.22 35.20
#